data_AF-A0A832N5Z2-F1
#
_entry.id   AF-A0A832N5Z2-F1
#
_cell.length_a   1.000
_cell.length_b   1.000
_cell.length_c   1.000
_cell.angle_alpha   90.00
_cell.angle_beta   90.00
_cell.angle_gamma   90.00
#
_symmetry.space_group_name_H-M   'P 1'
#
loop_
_entity.id
_entity.type
_entity.pdbx_description
1 polymer ?
#
loop_
_entity_poly.entity_id
_entity_poly.type
_entity_poly.pdbx_seq_one_letter_code
_entity_poly.pdbx_strand_id
1 'polypeptide(L)'
;MRLKFLLPLFIFVVMAGFLWKGLSLNPRDVPSPLVGKPAPQFELSQLHQADKTISRDSNLGKVWLLNVWASWCVSCRQEHPVFMQLSRMGEVPIYGLNYKDEREDAV
;
A
#
# COMPACT_ATOMS: atom_id res chain seq x y z
N MET A 1 30.26 -36.33 29.67
CA MET A 1 30.10 -35.04 30.38
C MET A 1 30.60 -33.79 29.63
N ARG A 2 30.98 -33.84 28.34
CA ARG A 2 31.50 -32.66 27.61
C ARG A 2 30.50 -31.99 26.63
N LEU A 3 29.51 -32.72 26.13
CA LEU A 3 28.61 -32.21 25.09
C LEU A 3 27.61 -31.14 25.59
N LYS A 4 27.24 -31.20 26.88
CA LYS A 4 26.30 -30.24 27.50
C LYS A 4 26.88 -28.81 27.58
N PHE A 5 28.20 -28.66 27.62
CA PHE A 5 28.86 -27.34 27.63
C PHE A 5 28.87 -26.66 26.25
N LEU A 6 28.68 -27.42 25.17
CA LEU A 6 28.60 -26.87 23.81
C LEU A 6 27.19 -26.41 23.43
N LEU A 7 26.18 -26.83 24.18
CA LEU A 7 24.78 -26.44 23.98
C LEU A 7 24.56 -24.91 23.99
N PRO A 8 25.05 -24.13 24.97
CA PRO A 8 24.87 -22.67 24.95
C PRO A 8 25.58 -22.00 23.76
N LEU A 9 26.75 -22.50 23.35
CA LEU A 9 27.48 -22.00 22.19
C LEU A 9 26.70 -22.26 20.89
N PHE A 10 26.13 -23.46 20.75
CA PHE A 10 25.30 -23.80 19.60
C PHE A 10 24.08 -22.89 19.49
N ILE A 11 23.36 -22.66 20.59
CA ILE A 11 22.21 -21.75 20.63
C ILE A 11 22.63 -20.32 20.23
N PHE A 12 23.76 -19.84 20.75
CA PHE A 12 24.29 -18.53 20.41
C PHE A 12 24.61 -18.41 18.90
N VAL A 13 25.26 -19.41 18.32
CA VAL A 13 25.59 -19.42 16.88
C VAL A 13 24.33 -19.43 16.03
N VAL A 14 23.32 -20.23 16.39
CA VAL A 14 22.02 -20.26 15.69
C VAL A 14 21.36 -18.88 15.76
N MET A 15 21.28 -18.29 16.96
CA MET A 15 20.69 -16.96 17.15
C MET A 15 21.45 -15.87 16.37
N ALA A 16 22.78 -15.88 16.42
CA ALA A 16 23.61 -14.95 15.67
C ALA A 16 23.39 -15.09 14.16
N GLY A 17 23.23 -16.32 13.65
CA GLY A 17 22.87 -16.58 12.25
C GLY A 17 21.51 -16.00 11.85
N PHE A 18 20.49 -16.17 12.70
CA PHE A 18 19.17 -15.57 12.47
C PHE A 18 19.21 -14.04 12.47
N LEU A 19 19.93 -13.44 13.42
CA LEU A 19 20.08 -11.99 13.50
C LEU A 19 20.84 -11.43 12.30
N TRP A 20 21.93 -12.09 11.89
CA TRP A 20 22.69 -11.70 10.70
C TRP A 20 21.82 -11.72 9.44
N LYS A 21 21.00 -12.76 9.28
CA LYS A 21 20.03 -12.81 8.17
C LYS A 21 19.01 -11.67 8.27
N GLY A 22 18.52 -11.36 9.46
CA GLY A 22 17.62 -10.23 9.70
C GLY A 22 18.20 -8.88 9.23
N LEU A 23 19.50 -8.64 9.46
CA LEU A 23 20.19 -7.42 9.01
C LEU A 23 20.33 -7.34 7.48
N SER A 24 20.30 -8.48 6.77
CA SER A 24 20.42 -8.53 5.31
C SER A 24 19.08 -8.35 4.57
N LEU A 25 17.95 -8.34 5.28
CA LEU A 25 16.63 -8.14 4.68
C LEU A 25 16.40 -6.66 4.37
N ASN A 26 15.87 -6.35 3.19
CA ASN A 26 15.52 -4.99 2.80
C ASN A 26 14.15 -4.63 3.40
N PRO A 27 14.07 -3.71 4.37
CA PRO A 27 12.80 -3.34 5.00
C PRO A 27 11.89 -2.51 4.08
N ARG A 28 12.36 -2.13 2.88
CA ARG A 28 11.58 -1.35 1.89
C ARG A 28 10.85 -2.22 0.87
N ASP A 29 11.11 -3.53 0.85
CA ASP A 29 10.40 -4.44 -0.03
C ASP A 29 9.03 -4.74 0.56
N VAL A 30 7.99 -4.14 -0.03
CA VAL A 30 6.59 -4.40 0.31
C VAL A 30 5.97 -5.20 -0.85
N PRO A 31 6.17 -6.53 -0.89
CA PRO A 31 5.64 -7.35 -1.97
C PRO A 31 4.11 -7.32 -1.93
N SER A 32 3.49 -6.78 -2.98
CA SER A 32 2.04 -6.75 -3.10
C SER A 32 1.51 -8.14 -3.51
N PRO A 33 0.64 -8.76 -2.72
CA PRO A 33 0.06 -10.08 -3.04
C PRO A 33 -1.00 -10.02 -4.15
N LEU A 34 -1.27 -8.83 -4.70
CA LEU A 34 -2.33 -8.56 -5.66
C LEU A 34 -1.83 -8.34 -7.08
N VAL A 35 -0.51 -8.37 -7.32
CA VAL A 35 0.04 -8.27 -8.68
C VAL A 35 -0.43 -9.43 -9.54
N GLY A 36 -0.91 -9.12 -10.75
CA GLY A 36 -1.44 -10.11 -11.70
C GLY A 36 -2.86 -10.61 -11.38
N LYS A 37 -3.48 -10.14 -10.30
CA LYS A 37 -4.89 -10.45 -9.96
C LYS A 37 -5.82 -9.36 -10.50
N PRO A 38 -7.07 -9.70 -10.83
CA PRO A 38 -8.05 -8.68 -11.23
C PRO A 38 -8.30 -7.71 -10.08
N ALA A 39 -8.51 -6.43 -10.41
CA ALA A 39 -8.97 -5.46 -9.45
C ALA A 39 -10.31 -5.92 -8.83
N PRO A 40 -10.51 -5.77 -7.50
CA PRO A 40 -11.75 -6.15 -6.85
C PRO A 40 -12.97 -5.49 -7.50
N GLN A 41 -14.11 -6.19 -7.54
CA GLN A 41 -15.38 -5.58 -7.96
C GLN A 41 -15.77 -4.51 -6.94
N PHE A 42 -16.12 -3.32 -7.43
CA PHE A 42 -16.70 -2.27 -6.61
C PHE A 42 -17.66 -1.43 -7.45
N GLU A 43 -18.63 -0.84 -6.74
CA GLU A 43 -19.51 0.22 -7.22
C GLU A 43 -19.77 1.14 -6.03
N LEU A 44 -19.33 2.40 -6.13
CA LEU A 44 -19.35 3.36 -5.03
C LEU A 44 -19.84 4.71 -5.52
N SER A 45 -20.47 5.50 -4.64
CA SER A 45 -20.86 6.87 -4.97
C SER A 45 -19.64 7.80 -5.01
N GLN A 46 -19.68 8.82 -5.86
CA GLN A 46 -18.63 9.81 -5.92
C GLN A 46 -18.64 10.69 -4.66
N LEU A 47 -17.46 11.19 -4.27
CA LEU A 47 -17.29 11.96 -3.04
C LEU A 47 -18.09 13.29 -3.06
N HIS A 48 -18.07 14.01 -4.18
CA HIS A 48 -18.78 15.29 -4.31
C HIS A 48 -20.20 15.17 -4.87
N GLN A 49 -20.55 14.04 -5.50
CA GLN A 49 -21.83 13.82 -6.19
C GLN A 49 -22.37 12.43 -5.84
N ALA A 50 -23.13 12.35 -4.75
CA ALA A 50 -23.60 11.07 -4.21
C ALA A 50 -24.57 10.32 -5.14
N ASP A 51 -25.19 11.03 -6.08
CA ASP A 51 -26.07 10.52 -7.14
C ASP A 51 -25.31 9.83 -8.27
N LYS A 52 -24.01 10.09 -8.42
CA LYS A 52 -23.15 9.45 -9.41
C LYS A 52 -22.40 8.29 -8.81
N THR A 53 -22.37 7.17 -9.52
CA THR A 53 -21.56 6.01 -9.15
C THR A 53 -20.32 5.89 -10.01
N ILE A 54 -19.27 5.30 -9.44
CA ILE A 54 -18.08 4.83 -10.13
C ILE A 54 -17.94 3.33 -9.84
N SER A 55 -17.69 2.57 -10.90
CA SER A 55 -17.46 1.13 -10.80
C SER A 55 -16.12 0.75 -11.43
N ARG A 56 -15.59 -0.40 -11.02
CA ARG A 56 -14.41 -0.99 -11.65
C ARG A 56 -14.61 -1.13 -13.16
N ASP A 57 -15.81 -1.52 -13.58
CA ASP A 57 -16.10 -1.88 -14.97
C ASP A 57 -16.00 -0.68 -15.93
N SER A 58 -16.23 0.54 -15.43
CA SER A 58 -16.01 1.78 -16.18
C SER A 58 -14.54 2.03 -16.58
N ASN A 59 -13.60 1.33 -15.94
CA ASN A 59 -12.16 1.47 -16.14
C ASN A 59 -11.53 0.27 -16.87
N LEU A 60 -12.33 -0.68 -17.36
CA LEU A 60 -11.81 -1.80 -18.16
C LEU A 60 -11.16 -1.32 -19.47
N GLY A 61 -10.09 -2.01 -19.87
CA GLY A 61 -9.34 -1.69 -21.09
C GLY A 61 -8.44 -0.45 -21.00
N LYS A 62 -8.38 0.22 -19.85
CA LYS A 62 -7.53 1.38 -19.60
C LYS A 62 -6.53 1.08 -18.49
N VAL A 63 -5.35 1.68 -18.58
CA VAL A 63 -4.45 1.78 -17.42
C VAL A 63 -4.91 2.95 -16.59
N TRP A 64 -5.06 2.75 -15.28
CA TRP A 64 -5.51 3.76 -14.34
C TRP A 64 -4.81 3.56 -13.00
N LEU A 65 -4.69 4.65 -12.25
CA LEU A 65 -4.10 4.65 -10.93
C LEU A 65 -5.18 4.89 -9.89
N LEU A 66 -5.23 4.03 -8.86
CA LEU A 66 -6.08 4.21 -7.69
C LEU A 66 -5.21 4.56 -6.48
N ASN A 67 -5.39 5.76 -5.94
CA ASN A 67 -4.76 6.18 -4.70
C ASN A 67 -5.75 6.03 -3.55
N VAL A 68 -5.36 5.37 -2.47
CA VAL A 68 -6.17 5.26 -1.25
C VAL A 68 -5.70 6.33 -0.27
N TRP A 69 -6.60 7.18 0.19
CA TRP A 69 -6.25 8.31 1.04
C TRP A 69 -7.35 8.62 2.07
N ALA A 70 -7.01 9.48 3.03
CA ALA A 70 -7.93 10.05 4.00
C ALA A 70 -7.40 11.38 4.54
N SER A 71 -8.27 12.25 5.04
CA SER A 71 -7.95 13.55 5.65
C SER A 71 -6.97 13.43 6.83
N TRP A 72 -7.16 12.39 7.65
CA TRP A 72 -6.35 12.07 8.82
C TRP A 72 -4.98 11.46 8.48
N CYS A 73 -4.75 11.06 7.24
CA CYS A 73 -3.51 10.42 6.80
C CYS A 73 -2.41 11.45 6.52
N VAL A 74 -1.48 11.62 7.46
CA VAL A 74 -0.35 12.56 7.33
C VAL A 74 0.53 12.25 6.11
N SER A 75 0.83 10.98 5.87
CA SER A 75 1.64 10.56 4.71
C SER A 75 0.96 10.91 3.39
N CYS A 76 -0.37 10.77 3.32
CA CYS A 76 -1.15 11.10 2.14
C CYS A 76 -1.04 12.59 1.79
N ARG A 77 -1.01 13.47 2.80
CA ARG A 77 -0.77 14.91 2.59
C ARG A 77 0.64 15.21 2.04
N GLN A 78 1.64 14.43 2.44
CA GLN A 78 3.00 14.56 1.90
C GLN A 78 3.09 14.03 0.46
N GLU A 79 2.32 13.01 0.11
CA GLU A 79 2.25 12.45 -1.25
C GLU A 79 1.41 13.29 -2.22
N HIS A 80 0.46 14.07 -1.71
CA HIS A 80 -0.51 14.81 -2.52
C HIS A 80 0.12 15.68 -3.62
N PRO A 81 1.20 16.46 -3.39
CA PRO A 81 1.84 17.24 -4.45
C PRO A 81 2.36 16.39 -5.62
N VAL A 82 2.81 15.16 -5.35
CA VAL A 82 3.31 14.22 -6.37
C VAL A 82 2.15 13.73 -7.24
N PHE A 83 1.02 13.37 -6.63
CA PHE A 83 -0.18 12.99 -7.38
C PHE A 83 -0.74 14.14 -8.21
N MET A 84 -0.71 15.36 -7.68
CA MET A 84 -1.13 16.55 -8.43
C MET A 84 -0.20 16.84 -9.62
N GLN A 85 1.11 16.62 -9.48
CA GLN A 85 2.04 16.70 -10.60
C GLN A 85 1.75 15.64 -11.66
N LEU A 86 1.55 14.39 -11.24
CA LEU A 86 1.23 13.28 -12.15
C LEU A 86 -0.11 13.50 -12.88
N SER A 87 -1.11 14.02 -12.17
CA SER A 87 -2.41 14.37 -12.75
C SER A 87 -2.26 15.41 -13.87
N ARG A 88 -1.40 16.42 -13.68
CA ARG A 88 -1.13 17.46 -14.69
C ARG A 88 -0.41 16.93 -15.92
N MET A 89 0.39 15.88 -15.79
CA MET A 89 1.03 15.22 -16.94
C MET A 89 0.02 14.51 -17.83
N GLY A 90 -1.09 14.03 -17.26
CA GLY A 90 -2.19 13.42 -18.01
C GLY A 90 -1.88 12.05 -18.63
N GLU A 91 -0.80 11.38 -18.21
CA GLU A 91 -0.42 10.06 -18.76
C GLU A 91 -1.41 8.96 -18.39
N VAL A 92 -1.96 9.00 -17.17
CA VAL A 92 -2.96 8.04 -16.69
C VAL A 92 -4.05 8.74 -15.88
N PRO A 93 -5.32 8.29 -15.97
CA PRO A 93 -6.36 8.75 -15.07
C PRO A 93 -6.06 8.31 -13.64
N ILE A 94 -6.18 9.25 -12.70
CA ILE A 94 -5.94 9.05 -11.27
C ILE A 94 -7.27 9.16 -10.54
N TYR A 95 -7.60 8.14 -9.76
CA TYR A 95 -8.79 8.08 -8.92
C TYR A 95 -8.38 8.02 -7.44
N GLY A 96 -9.05 8.81 -6.59
CA GLY A 96 -8.86 8.79 -5.14
C GLY A 96 -9.98 7.99 -4.46
N LEU A 97 -9.62 6.95 -3.72
CA LEU A 97 -10.52 6.26 -2.78
C LEU A 97 -10.35 6.87 -1.40
N ASN A 98 -11.34 7.66 -1.00
CA ASN A 98 -11.46 8.14 0.36
C ASN A 98 -11.83 6.97 1.29
N TYR A 99 -10.94 6.64 2.22
CA TYR A 99 -11.02 5.42 3.01
C TYR A 99 -11.21 5.72 4.50
N LYS A 100 -12.37 5.30 5.04
CA LYS A 100 -12.73 5.45 6.46
C LYS A 100 -12.52 6.89 6.93
N ASP A 101 -13.11 7.81 6.19
CA ASP A 101 -13.07 9.24 6.46
C ASP A 101 -14.50 9.76 6.49
N GLU A 102 -14.68 10.90 7.14
CA GLU A 102 -15.97 11.59 7.08
C GLU A 102 -16.04 12.37 5.77
N ARG A 103 -17.18 12.28 5.08
CA ARG A 103 -17.34 12.89 3.76
C ARG A 103 -17.12 14.41 3.79
N GLU A 104 -17.44 15.04 4.91
CA GLU A 104 -17.26 16.48 5.13
C GLU A 104 -15.80 16.89 5.34
N ASP A 105 -14.95 15.98 5.85
CA ASP A 105 -13.53 16.21 6.07
C ASP A 105 -12.65 15.85 4.86
N ALA A 106 -13.23 15.18 3.88
CA ALA A 106 -12.54 14.72 2.68
C ALA A 106 -12.34 15.88 1.68
N VAL A 107 -11.29 16.68 1.91
CA VAL A 107 -10.86 17.85 1.11
C VAL A 107 -9.64 17.55 0.25
#